data_AF-A0A498MKL4-F1
#
_entry.id   AF-A0A498MKL4-F1
#
_cell.length_a   1.000
_cell.length_b   1.000
_cell.length_c   1.000
_cell.angle_alpha   90.00
_cell.angle_beta   90.00
_cell.angle_gamma   90.00
#
_symmetry.space_group_name_H-M   'P 1'
#
loop_
_entity.id
_entity.type
_entity.pdbx_description
1 polymer ?
#
loop_
_entity_poly.entity_id
_entity_poly.type
_entity_poly.pdbx_seq_one_letter_code
_entity_poly.pdbx_strand_id
1 'polypeptide(L)'
;MEQAHSLLLNEEACNQLREHQRAEFVFEWLRFLKKLLPATDRADVKQNQKRLVEQLTAVLTSSPGPPTRLLLAQCLALVYRVGDSLTSSLTVDRCNDIIRIKDDSPSFLPTRLAAVACLGVLYEQLGRLLINSFKETVANLLKAMKSAESQGRCEIMLCIERILKGLGVSAVSCHRDIYKAARMCLTDRSMAVRCAAAKCLLELQREAVFLWSTELENVATLCFRAFEGSNYDVRVGISKLLGTLLASALEPRQAIAPRPGSKRNSLEEVMELLSSGFLRGGAGFLRASGDMLKGTSSVSRDVRVGITQVAHPPTVLPL
;
A
#
# COMPACT_ATOMS: atom_id res chain seq x y z
N MET A 1 31.39 -13.56 9.30
CA MET A 1 29.97 -13.99 9.24
C MET A 1 29.39 -14.27 10.62
N GLU A 2 30.07 -14.97 11.54
CA GLU A 2 29.55 -15.25 12.89
C GLU A 2 29.19 -14.02 13.74
N GLN A 3 29.92 -12.90 13.58
CA GLN A 3 29.68 -11.66 14.33
C GLN A 3 28.36 -10.94 14.00
N ALA A 4 27.68 -11.30 12.91
CA ALA A 4 26.35 -10.79 12.57
C ALA A 4 25.22 -11.66 13.14
N HIS A 5 25.55 -12.82 13.75
CA HIS A 5 24.59 -13.80 14.25
C HIS A 5 24.35 -13.66 15.76
N SER A 6 24.03 -12.43 16.18
CA SER A 6 23.67 -12.11 17.56
C SER A 6 22.34 -11.36 17.61
N LEU A 7 21.68 -11.38 18.77
CA LEU A 7 20.46 -10.61 19.00
C LEU A 7 20.72 -9.12 18.76
N LEU A 8 21.74 -8.57 19.42
CA LEU A 8 22.19 -7.19 19.22
C LEU A 8 23.18 -7.08 18.05
N LEU A 9 23.14 -5.96 17.35
CA LEU A 9 24.15 -5.64 16.33
C LEU A 9 25.50 -5.41 17.01
N ASN A 10 26.54 -6.09 16.52
CA ASN A 10 27.91 -5.80 16.94
C ASN A 10 28.40 -4.49 16.29
N GLU A 11 28.20 -3.37 16.99
CA GLU A 11 28.55 -2.03 16.51
C GLU A 11 30.06 -1.83 16.38
N GLU A 12 30.87 -2.45 17.24
CA GLU A 12 32.34 -2.36 17.17
C GLU A 12 32.85 -2.99 15.87
N ALA A 13 32.41 -4.21 15.58
CA ALA A 13 32.71 -4.88 14.32
C ALA A 13 32.19 -4.07 13.12
N CYS A 14 30.96 -3.57 13.19
CA CYS A 14 30.36 -2.76 12.13
C CYS A 14 31.17 -1.48 11.85
N ASN A 15 31.61 -0.79 12.90
CA ASN A 15 32.36 0.47 12.77
C ASN A 15 33.76 0.27 12.17
N GLN A 16 34.34 -0.92 12.25
CA GLN A 16 35.63 -1.21 11.62
C GLN A 16 35.53 -1.49 10.11
N LEU A 17 34.32 -1.72 9.59
CA LEU A 17 34.08 -2.05 8.18
C LEU A 17 34.01 -0.80 7.29
N ARG A 18 34.31 -0.97 5.99
CA ARG A 18 34.06 0.04 4.95
C ARG A 18 32.56 0.18 4.69
N GLU A 19 32.13 1.30 4.11
CA GLU A 19 30.70 1.60 3.89
C GLU A 19 29.91 0.47 3.21
N HIS A 20 30.42 -0.10 2.10
CA HIS A 20 29.75 -1.20 1.41
C HIS A 20 29.64 -2.46 2.28
N GLN A 21 30.71 -2.79 3.00
CA GLN A 21 30.74 -3.93 3.92
C GLN A 21 29.82 -3.73 5.12
N ARG A 22 29.63 -2.49 5.59
CA ARG A 22 28.66 -2.14 6.64
C ARG A 22 27.23 -2.42 6.18
N ALA A 23 26.89 -2.04 4.95
CA ALA A 23 25.55 -2.28 4.41
C ALA A 23 25.22 -3.78 4.33
N GLU A 24 26.17 -4.60 3.87
CA GLU A 24 26.04 -6.06 3.84
C GLU A 24 25.94 -6.65 5.25
N PHE A 25 26.80 -6.20 6.18
CA PHE A 25 26.79 -6.66 7.57
C PHE A 25 25.45 -6.38 8.26
N VAL A 26 24.91 -5.17 8.10
CA VAL A 26 23.59 -4.79 8.64
C VAL A 26 22.49 -5.62 7.99
N PHE A 27 22.54 -5.85 6.67
CA PHE A 27 21.55 -6.66 5.98
C PHE A 27 21.54 -8.11 6.50
N GLU A 28 22.70 -8.73 6.66
CA GLU A 28 22.80 -10.10 7.21
C GLU A 28 22.36 -10.16 8.67
N TRP A 29 22.73 -9.18 9.50
CA TRP A 29 22.22 -9.08 10.87
C TRP A 29 20.70 -9.00 10.91
N LEU A 30 20.07 -8.12 10.12
CA LEU A 30 18.61 -8.02 10.06
C LEU A 30 17.95 -9.32 9.55
N ARG A 31 18.60 -10.03 8.62
CA ARG A 31 18.10 -11.31 8.08
C ARG A 31 18.12 -12.39 9.14
N PHE A 32 19.20 -12.47 9.90
CA PHE A 32 19.34 -13.35 11.04
C PHE A 32 18.33 -12.97 12.14
N LEU A 33 18.25 -11.70 12.50
CA LEU A 33 17.36 -11.17 13.54
C LEU A 33 15.89 -11.50 13.25
N LYS A 34 15.42 -11.34 12.00
CA LYS A 34 14.06 -11.72 11.59
C LYS A 34 13.75 -13.20 11.85
N LYS A 35 14.73 -14.10 11.67
CA LYS A 35 14.58 -15.54 11.93
C LYS A 35 14.72 -15.88 13.41
N LEU A 36 15.59 -15.16 14.11
CA LEU A 36 15.92 -15.40 15.51
C LEU A 36 14.78 -14.97 16.45
N LEU A 37 14.24 -13.76 16.28
CA LEU A 37 13.27 -13.15 17.20
C LEU A 37 12.07 -14.05 17.56
N PRO A 38 11.44 -14.80 16.61
CA PRO A 38 10.34 -15.70 16.95
C PRO A 38 10.75 -16.93 17.77
N ALA A 39 12.03 -17.32 17.74
CA ALA A 39 12.57 -18.49 18.43
C ALA A 39 13.28 -18.15 19.75
N THR A 40 13.59 -16.88 19.99
CA THR A 40 14.19 -16.40 21.24
C THR A 40 13.17 -16.37 22.37
N ASP A 41 13.61 -16.64 23.60
CA ASP A 41 12.77 -16.49 24.77
C ASP A 41 12.26 -15.04 24.92
N ARG A 42 11.00 -14.90 25.34
CA ARG A 42 10.37 -13.57 25.44
C ARG A 42 11.03 -12.69 26.50
N ALA A 43 11.54 -13.27 27.60
CA ALA A 43 12.23 -12.52 28.64
C ALA A 43 13.54 -11.92 28.08
N ASP A 44 14.30 -12.71 27.31
CA ASP A 44 15.54 -12.25 26.68
C ASP A 44 15.28 -11.12 25.68
N VAL A 45 14.23 -11.23 24.85
CA VAL A 45 13.83 -10.17 23.92
C VAL A 45 13.47 -8.90 24.68
N LYS A 46 12.65 -8.99 25.75
CA LYS A 46 12.25 -7.84 26.56
C LYS A 46 13.45 -7.16 27.24
N GLN A 47 14.38 -7.96 27.78
CA GLN A 47 15.60 -7.43 28.42
C GLN A 47 16.45 -6.61 27.45
N ASN A 48 16.55 -7.06 26.18
CA ASN A 48 17.36 -6.42 25.15
C ASN A 48 16.59 -5.43 24.27
N GLN A 49 15.26 -5.33 24.43
CA GLN A 49 14.39 -4.62 23.51
C GLN A 49 14.75 -3.15 23.34
N LYS A 50 15.03 -2.44 24.44
CA LYS A 50 15.39 -1.02 24.37
C LYS A 50 16.58 -0.82 23.42
N ARG A 51 17.63 -1.63 23.60
CA ARG A 51 18.84 -1.58 22.79
C ARG A 51 18.57 -1.99 21.34
N LEU A 52 17.77 -3.03 21.12
CA LEU A 52 17.35 -3.46 19.77
C LEU A 52 16.64 -2.32 19.02
N VAL A 53 15.68 -1.66 19.66
CA VAL A 53 14.93 -0.56 19.05
C VAL A 53 15.86 0.62 18.73
N GLU A 54 16.79 0.95 19.62
CA GLU A 54 17.81 1.99 19.36
C GLU A 54 18.65 1.65 18.12
N GLN A 55 19.15 0.42 18.01
CA GLN A 55 19.97 -0.04 16.88
C GLN A 55 19.19 -0.05 15.56
N LEU A 56 17.96 -0.56 15.58
CA LEU A 56 17.08 -0.55 14.40
C LEU A 56 16.73 0.88 13.98
N THR A 57 16.52 1.78 14.94
CA THR A 57 16.27 3.21 14.66
C THR A 57 17.50 3.89 14.07
N ALA A 58 18.71 3.51 14.51
CA ALA A 58 19.95 4.00 13.90
C ALA A 58 20.07 3.56 12.43
N VAL A 59 19.75 2.29 12.13
CA VAL A 59 19.72 1.75 10.75
C VAL A 59 18.66 2.46 9.89
N LEU A 60 17.51 2.83 10.48
CA LEU A 60 16.47 3.59 9.78
C LEU A 60 17.01 4.92 9.25
N THR A 61 17.84 5.61 10.05
CA THR A 61 18.41 6.93 9.72
C THR A 61 19.71 6.87 8.91
N SER A 62 20.27 5.67 8.67
CA SER A 62 21.54 5.49 7.95
C SER A 62 21.34 5.23 6.45
N SER A 63 20.31 5.82 5.84
CA SER A 63 19.97 5.70 4.41
C SER A 63 19.93 4.26 3.87
N PRO A 64 19.11 3.36 4.45
CA PRO A 64 19.10 1.96 4.06
C PRO A 64 18.60 1.76 2.61
N GLY A 65 19.24 0.81 1.92
CA GLY A 65 18.85 0.41 0.57
C GLY A 65 17.49 -0.32 0.52
N PRO A 66 16.87 -0.49 -0.66
CA PRO A 66 15.51 -1.03 -0.78
C PRO A 66 15.27 -2.40 -0.11
N PRO A 67 16.14 -3.41 -0.24
CA PRO A 67 15.97 -4.70 0.45
C PRO A 67 16.05 -4.57 1.98
N THR A 68 16.92 -3.69 2.47
CA THR A 68 17.15 -3.44 3.90
C THR A 68 15.95 -2.77 4.55
N ARG A 69 15.27 -1.83 3.87
CA ARG A 69 14.10 -1.11 4.42
C ARG A 69 12.98 -2.05 4.86
N LEU A 70 12.61 -2.99 4.00
CA LEU A 70 11.52 -3.92 4.31
C LEU A 70 11.90 -4.86 5.45
N LEU A 71 13.15 -5.32 5.46
CA LEU A 71 13.65 -6.23 6.48
C LEU A 71 13.76 -5.53 7.84
N LEU A 72 14.24 -4.29 7.86
CA LEU A 72 14.24 -3.40 9.02
C LEU A 72 12.83 -3.22 9.59
N ALA A 73 11.86 -2.86 8.74
CA ALA A 73 10.48 -2.65 9.14
C ALA A 73 9.86 -3.93 9.76
N GLN A 74 10.17 -5.09 9.20
CA GLN A 74 9.75 -6.39 9.74
C GLN A 74 10.41 -6.71 11.08
N CYS A 75 11.70 -6.42 11.24
CA CYS A 75 12.38 -6.62 12.52
C CYS A 75 11.81 -5.72 13.62
N LEU A 76 11.58 -4.43 13.34
CA LEU A 76 10.95 -3.50 14.29
C LEU A 76 9.58 -4.02 14.76
N ALA A 77 8.71 -4.41 13.82
CA ALA A 77 7.40 -4.95 14.17
C ALA A 77 7.48 -6.27 14.96
N LEU A 78 8.43 -7.16 14.62
CA LEU A 78 8.67 -8.40 15.36
C LEU A 78 9.14 -8.16 16.79
N VAL A 79 10.06 -7.21 17.01
CA VAL A 79 10.53 -6.83 18.35
C VAL A 79 9.35 -6.43 19.23
N TYR A 80 8.45 -5.56 18.72
CA TYR A 80 7.25 -5.14 19.46
C TYR A 80 6.22 -6.25 19.68
N ARG A 81 6.15 -7.22 18.76
CA ARG A 81 5.19 -8.33 18.86
C ARG A 81 5.64 -9.43 19.84
N VAL A 82 6.94 -9.70 19.90
CA VAL A 82 7.52 -10.72 20.79
C VAL A 82 7.83 -10.15 22.18
N GLY A 83 8.32 -8.91 22.22
CA GLY A 83 8.65 -8.18 23.43
C GLY A 83 7.45 -7.44 24.03
N ASP A 84 7.61 -6.13 24.20
CA ASP A 84 6.64 -5.19 24.77
C ASP A 84 6.21 -4.17 23.72
N SER A 85 4.91 -4.00 23.50
CA SER A 85 4.37 -3.06 22.51
C SER A 85 4.26 -1.61 23.00
N LEU A 86 4.48 -1.31 24.29
CA LEU A 86 4.20 0.00 24.90
C LEU A 86 4.91 1.17 24.21
N THR A 87 6.14 0.97 23.72
CA THR A 87 6.94 2.02 23.07
C THR A 87 6.82 2.03 21.55
N SER A 88 5.93 1.23 20.96
CA SER A 88 5.73 1.17 19.50
C SER A 88 5.22 2.50 18.92
N SER A 89 4.44 3.27 19.69
CA SER A 89 4.01 4.61 19.31
C SER A 89 5.19 5.57 19.11
N LEU A 90 6.25 5.47 19.92
CA LEU A 90 7.43 6.32 19.79
C LEU A 90 8.16 6.10 18.46
N THR A 91 8.21 4.85 17.97
CA THR A 91 8.77 4.56 16.64
C THR A 91 7.87 5.09 15.52
N VAL A 92 6.56 5.02 15.68
CA VAL A 92 5.60 5.63 14.74
C VAL A 92 5.79 7.14 14.68
N ASP A 93 5.90 7.80 15.84
CA ASP A 93 6.13 9.24 15.95
C ASP A 93 7.44 9.64 15.26
N ARG A 94 8.52 8.87 15.52
CA ARG A 94 9.81 9.07 14.86
C ARG A 94 9.74 8.95 13.34
N CYS A 95 8.99 7.97 12.82
CA CYS A 95 8.80 7.82 11.38
C CYS A 95 7.98 8.99 10.79
N ASN A 96 6.96 9.46 11.52
CA ASN A 96 6.19 10.64 11.14
C ASN A 96 7.06 11.90 11.08
N ASP A 97 7.93 12.12 12.06
CA ASP A 97 8.90 13.21 12.06
C ASP A 97 9.76 13.21 10.80
N ILE A 98 10.32 12.05 10.44
CA ILE A 98 11.15 11.89 9.24
C ILE A 98 10.37 12.24 7.96
N ILE A 99 9.12 11.79 7.85
CA ILE A 99 8.27 12.09 6.70
C ILE A 99 7.93 13.58 6.60
N ARG A 100 7.86 14.29 7.73
CA ARG A 100 7.59 15.74 7.78
C ARG A 100 8.77 16.61 7.37
N ILE A 101 10.00 16.09 7.43
CA ILE A 101 11.20 16.83 7.02
C ILE A 101 11.06 17.26 5.55
N LYS A 102 11.30 18.53 5.27
CA LYS A 102 11.28 19.10 3.91
C LYS A 102 12.70 19.12 3.33
N ASP A 103 13.20 17.93 3.04
CA ASP A 103 14.47 17.71 2.37
C ASP A 103 14.21 16.86 1.13
N ASP A 104 14.34 17.49 -0.04
CA ASP A 104 14.14 16.87 -1.35
C ASP A 104 15.47 16.38 -1.96
N SER A 105 16.56 16.36 -1.18
CA SER A 105 17.83 15.81 -1.64
C SER A 105 17.72 14.31 -1.91
N PRO A 106 18.35 13.80 -3.00
CA PRO A 106 18.39 12.37 -3.27
C PRO A 106 19.01 11.55 -2.14
N SER A 107 19.89 12.15 -1.34
CA SER A 107 20.52 11.54 -0.16
C SER A 107 19.56 11.27 0.99
N PHE A 108 18.49 12.07 1.13
CA PHE A 108 17.51 11.91 2.22
C PHE A 108 16.36 10.95 1.86
N LEU A 109 16.09 10.78 0.57
CA LEU A 109 15.03 9.91 0.06
C LEU A 109 15.09 8.48 0.65
N PRO A 110 16.26 7.80 0.78
CA PRO A 110 16.31 6.48 1.38
C PRO A 110 15.80 6.40 2.81
N THR A 111 16.14 7.39 3.64
CA THR A 111 15.69 7.50 5.03
C THR A 111 14.18 7.76 5.10
N ARG A 112 13.67 8.64 4.23
CA ARG A 112 12.22 8.88 4.13
C ARG A 112 11.45 7.62 3.74
N LEU A 113 11.93 6.87 2.76
CA LEU A 113 11.30 5.63 2.31
C LEU A 113 11.42 4.51 3.35
N ALA A 114 12.51 4.49 4.13
CA ALA A 114 12.64 3.59 5.28
C ALA A 114 11.55 3.85 6.33
N ALA A 115 11.30 5.13 6.66
CA ALA A 115 10.22 5.51 7.57
C ALA A 115 8.83 5.13 7.04
N VAL A 116 8.57 5.34 5.74
CA VAL A 116 7.34 4.92 5.07
C VAL A 116 7.16 3.39 5.16
N ALA A 117 8.20 2.61 4.90
CA ALA A 117 8.17 1.16 5.01
C ALA A 117 7.89 0.69 6.46
N CYS A 118 8.54 1.32 7.45
CA CYS A 118 8.36 1.01 8.87
C CYS A 118 6.92 1.26 9.31
N LEU A 119 6.34 2.43 8.98
CA LEU A 119 4.94 2.72 9.29
C LEU A 119 3.99 1.67 8.73
N GLY A 120 4.15 1.31 7.46
CA GLY A 120 3.28 0.33 6.81
C GLY A 120 3.28 -1.01 7.56
N VAL A 121 4.47 -1.56 7.84
CA VAL A 121 4.59 -2.86 8.53
C VAL A 121 4.15 -2.79 10.00
N LEU A 122 4.46 -1.69 10.70
CA LEU A 122 4.03 -1.48 12.09
C LEU A 122 2.50 -1.45 12.19
N TYR A 123 1.82 -0.68 11.34
CA TYR A 123 0.36 -0.65 11.33
C TYR A 123 -0.25 -1.97 10.87
N GLU A 124 0.33 -2.65 9.88
CA GLU A 124 -0.16 -3.95 9.42
C GLU A 124 -0.17 -4.99 10.55
N GLN A 125 0.87 -5.01 11.39
CA GLN A 125 1.02 -6.03 12.44
C GLN A 125 0.47 -5.60 13.80
N LEU A 126 0.49 -4.31 14.12
CA LEU A 126 0.17 -3.75 15.43
C LEU A 126 -1.00 -2.76 15.37
N GLY A 127 -1.77 -2.73 14.28
CA GLY A 127 -2.79 -1.69 14.01
C GLY A 127 -3.75 -1.43 15.17
N ARG A 128 -4.23 -2.48 15.85
CA ARG A 128 -5.12 -2.36 17.02
C ARG A 128 -4.52 -1.57 18.18
N LEU A 129 -3.19 -1.59 18.35
CA LEU A 129 -2.46 -0.89 19.40
C LEU A 129 -2.17 0.57 19.01
N LEU A 130 -2.16 0.86 17.71
CA LEU A 130 -1.76 2.15 17.14
C LEU A 130 -2.95 3.00 16.64
N ILE A 131 -4.18 2.65 17.03
CA ILE A 131 -5.41 3.33 16.56
C ILE A 131 -5.41 4.83 16.91
N ASN A 132 -4.75 5.25 17.99
CA ASN A 132 -4.81 6.66 18.41
C ASN A 132 -4.00 7.61 17.51
N SER A 133 -2.99 7.12 16.77
CA SER A 133 -2.07 7.95 15.97
C SER A 133 -2.20 7.76 14.46
N PHE A 134 -3.03 6.82 13.98
CA PHE A 134 -3.08 6.52 12.53
C PHE A 134 -3.60 7.67 11.69
N LYS A 135 -4.55 8.47 12.19
CA LYS A 135 -5.14 9.57 11.42
C LYS A 135 -4.09 10.60 11.02
N GLU A 136 -3.24 10.97 11.98
CA GLU A 136 -2.11 11.87 11.74
C GLU A 136 -1.13 11.24 10.74
N THR A 137 -0.81 9.95 10.91
CA THR A 137 0.08 9.23 10.01
C THR A 137 -0.43 9.24 8.56
N VAL A 138 -1.70 8.88 8.35
CA VAL A 138 -2.33 8.89 7.02
C VAL A 138 -2.32 10.30 6.45
N ALA A 139 -2.63 11.33 7.24
CA ALA A 139 -2.59 12.72 6.78
C ALA A 139 -1.17 13.14 6.33
N ASN A 140 -0.13 12.78 7.09
CA ASN A 140 1.27 13.05 6.75
C ASN A 140 1.69 12.34 5.46
N LEU A 141 1.33 11.06 5.31
CA LEU A 141 1.59 10.26 4.11
C LEU A 141 0.92 10.86 2.88
N LEU A 142 -0.38 11.19 2.98
CA LEU A 142 -1.14 11.79 1.88
C LEU A 142 -0.59 13.17 1.49
N LYS A 143 -0.07 13.94 2.46
CA LYS A 143 0.60 15.22 2.18
C LYS A 143 1.94 15.00 1.46
N ALA A 144 2.77 14.07 1.94
CA ALA A 144 4.07 13.75 1.34
C ALA A 144 3.94 13.21 -0.10
N MET A 145 2.86 12.47 -0.38
CA MET A 145 2.59 11.91 -1.71
C MET A 145 2.45 12.99 -2.81
N LYS A 146 1.99 14.20 -2.47
CA LYS A 146 1.73 15.27 -3.47
C LYS A 146 2.99 15.79 -4.14
N SER A 147 4.12 15.81 -3.41
CA SER A 147 5.42 16.28 -3.92
C SER A 147 6.40 15.15 -4.19
N ALA A 148 6.09 13.91 -3.79
CA ALA A 148 6.95 12.76 -4.01
C ALA A 148 7.09 12.42 -5.50
N GLU A 149 8.29 11.97 -5.89
CA GLU A 149 8.53 11.32 -7.18
C GLU A 149 7.81 9.97 -7.29
N SER A 150 7.89 9.33 -8.46
CA SER A 150 7.15 8.09 -8.75
C SER A 150 7.42 6.95 -7.76
N GLN A 151 8.67 6.76 -7.32
CA GLN A 151 9.01 5.78 -6.28
C GLN A 151 8.33 6.12 -4.95
N GLY A 152 8.44 7.36 -4.49
CA GLY A 152 7.82 7.80 -3.24
C GLY A 152 6.30 7.67 -3.28
N ARG A 153 5.64 8.05 -4.37
CA ARG A 153 4.18 7.86 -4.53
C ARG A 153 3.79 6.38 -4.45
N CYS A 154 4.56 5.50 -5.08
CA CYS A 154 4.34 4.06 -5.06
C CYS A 154 4.45 3.50 -3.63
N GLU A 155 5.57 3.77 -2.94
CA GLU A 155 5.82 3.24 -1.59
C GLU A 155 4.86 3.81 -0.55
N ILE A 156 4.48 5.10 -0.65
CA ILE A 156 3.47 5.69 0.24
C ILE A 156 2.11 5.02 0.03
N MET A 157 1.71 4.75 -1.22
CA MET A 157 0.43 4.09 -1.50
C MET A 157 0.39 2.65 -0.98
N LEU A 158 1.50 1.90 -1.10
CA LEU A 158 1.64 0.58 -0.48
C LEU A 158 1.66 0.64 1.05
N CYS A 159 2.22 1.69 1.64
CA CYS A 159 2.16 1.91 3.08
C CYS A 159 0.71 2.12 3.55
N ILE A 160 -0.08 2.92 2.82
CA ILE A 160 -1.50 3.12 3.13
C ILE A 160 -2.31 1.81 2.98
N GLU A 161 -2.01 1.00 1.96
CA GLU A 161 -2.62 -0.33 1.80
C GLU A 161 -2.36 -1.22 3.03
N ARG A 162 -1.13 -1.27 3.53
CA ARG A 162 -0.77 -1.99 4.75
C ARG A 162 -1.46 -1.44 6.01
N ILE A 163 -1.58 -0.11 6.11
CA ILE A 163 -2.32 0.55 7.20
C ILE A 163 -3.79 0.12 7.19
N LEU A 164 -4.43 0.13 6.03
CA LEU A 164 -5.83 -0.32 5.87
C LEU A 164 -5.98 -1.79 6.29
N LYS A 165 -5.06 -2.65 5.86
CA LYS A 165 -5.06 -4.08 6.22
C LYS A 165 -4.94 -4.31 7.72
N GLY A 166 -4.12 -3.52 8.42
CA GLY A 166 -3.91 -3.64 9.86
C GLY A 166 -5.03 -3.06 10.73
N LEU A 167 -5.69 -2.00 10.26
CA LEU A 167 -6.75 -1.31 11.00
C LEU A 167 -8.17 -1.79 10.65
N GLY A 168 -8.40 -2.29 9.44
CA GLY A 168 -9.72 -2.66 8.94
C GLY A 168 -10.75 -1.53 9.14
N VAL A 169 -11.91 -1.86 9.69
CA VAL A 169 -13.01 -0.92 9.98
C VAL A 169 -12.59 0.31 10.80
N SER A 170 -11.54 0.21 11.63
CA SER A 170 -11.08 1.33 12.45
C SER A 170 -10.54 2.50 11.62
N ALA A 171 -10.18 2.28 10.35
CA ALA A 171 -9.69 3.31 9.44
C ALA A 171 -10.82 4.17 8.80
N VAL A 172 -12.09 3.94 9.14
CA VAL A 172 -13.27 4.55 8.48
C VAL A 172 -13.18 6.07 8.30
N SER A 173 -12.63 6.78 9.29
CA SER A 173 -12.49 8.24 9.25
C SER A 173 -11.57 8.75 8.14
N CYS A 174 -10.70 7.90 7.59
CA CYS A 174 -9.74 8.26 6.55
C CYS A 174 -10.10 7.68 5.18
N HIS A 175 -11.13 6.82 5.06
CA HIS A 175 -11.45 6.13 3.81
C HIS A 175 -11.68 7.08 2.62
N ARG A 176 -12.36 8.23 2.85
CA ARG A 176 -12.65 9.20 1.79
C ARG A 176 -11.39 9.93 1.31
N ASP A 177 -10.49 10.31 2.23
CA ASP A 177 -9.24 10.97 1.88
C ASP A 177 -8.29 10.03 1.14
N ILE A 178 -8.22 8.76 1.59
CA ILE A 178 -7.44 7.72 0.92
C ILE A 178 -8.00 7.47 -0.49
N TYR A 179 -9.32 7.32 -0.63
CA TYR A 179 -9.96 7.16 -1.94
C TYR A 179 -9.60 8.31 -2.88
N LYS A 180 -9.70 9.56 -2.42
CA LYS A 180 -9.36 10.74 -3.24
C LYS A 180 -7.93 10.69 -3.78
N ALA A 181 -6.96 10.33 -2.94
CA ALA A 181 -5.56 10.22 -3.37
C ALA A 181 -5.30 9.00 -4.26
N ALA A 182 -5.88 7.86 -3.93
CA ALA A 182 -5.74 6.63 -4.72
C ALA A 182 -6.30 6.79 -6.13
N ARG A 183 -7.41 7.54 -6.31
CA ARG A 183 -7.94 7.86 -7.64
C ARG A 183 -6.92 8.56 -8.53
N MET A 184 -6.21 9.55 -7.98
CA MET A 184 -5.19 10.29 -8.73
C MET A 184 -4.03 9.37 -9.14
N CYS A 185 -3.64 8.45 -8.26
CA CYS A 185 -2.55 7.51 -8.49
C CYS A 185 -2.92 6.37 -9.45
N LEU A 186 -4.21 6.00 -9.54
CA LEU A 186 -4.66 4.91 -10.40
C LEU A 186 -4.44 5.20 -11.90
N THR A 187 -4.35 6.47 -12.28
CA THR A 187 -4.02 6.92 -13.64
C THR A 187 -2.66 7.61 -13.74
N ASP A 188 -1.75 7.40 -12.78
CA ASP A 188 -0.40 7.98 -12.79
C ASP A 188 0.37 7.57 -14.06
N ARG A 189 1.36 8.34 -14.49
CA ARG A 189 2.21 7.97 -15.63
C ARG A 189 3.07 6.73 -15.31
N SER A 190 3.42 6.54 -14.04
CA SER A 190 4.18 5.39 -13.57
C SER A 190 3.29 4.17 -13.37
N MET A 191 3.62 3.07 -14.05
CA MET A 191 2.96 1.78 -13.90
C MET A 191 3.04 1.25 -12.47
N ALA A 192 4.15 1.47 -11.78
CA ALA A 192 4.31 1.06 -10.37
C ALA A 192 3.31 1.78 -9.45
N VAL A 193 3.08 3.08 -9.69
CA VAL A 193 2.11 3.86 -8.92
C VAL A 193 0.67 3.41 -9.22
N ARG A 194 0.34 3.11 -10.48
CA ARG A 194 -0.98 2.53 -10.84
C ARG A 194 -1.22 1.20 -10.11
N CYS A 195 -0.24 0.30 -10.12
CA CYS A 195 -0.29 -0.97 -9.40
C CYS A 195 -0.50 -0.77 -7.90
N ALA A 196 0.23 0.14 -7.27
CA ALA A 196 0.09 0.43 -5.84
C ALA A 196 -1.30 1.00 -5.51
N ALA A 197 -1.83 1.90 -6.34
CA ALA A 197 -3.17 2.46 -6.18
C ALA A 197 -4.26 1.39 -6.31
N ALA A 198 -4.13 0.48 -7.29
CA ALA A 198 -5.06 -0.63 -7.46
C ALA A 198 -5.09 -1.55 -6.22
N LYS A 199 -3.92 -1.88 -5.65
CA LYS A 199 -3.81 -2.66 -4.40
C LYS A 199 -4.44 -1.93 -3.21
N CYS A 200 -4.17 -0.64 -3.06
CA CYS A 200 -4.75 0.17 -1.99
C CYS A 200 -6.28 0.25 -2.08
N LEU A 201 -6.84 0.47 -3.27
CA LEU A 201 -8.29 0.47 -3.49
C LEU A 201 -8.92 -0.92 -3.26
N LEU A 202 -8.20 -2.00 -3.61
CA LEU A 202 -8.65 -3.36 -3.40
C LEU A 202 -8.71 -3.74 -1.91
N GLU A 203 -7.79 -3.21 -1.10
CA GLU A 203 -7.87 -3.36 0.35
C GLU A 203 -8.97 -2.45 0.94
N LEU A 204 -9.03 -1.19 0.49
CA LEU A 204 -10.02 -0.21 0.96
C LEU A 204 -11.47 -0.69 0.76
N GLN A 205 -11.77 -1.30 -0.39
CA GLN A 205 -13.14 -1.73 -0.71
C GLN A 205 -13.71 -2.78 0.26
N ARG A 206 -12.87 -3.47 1.02
CA ARG A 206 -13.31 -4.45 2.02
C ARG A 206 -14.21 -3.80 3.06
N GLU A 207 -13.90 -2.57 3.45
CA GLU A 207 -14.58 -1.85 4.53
C GLU A 207 -15.29 -0.57 4.06
N ALA A 208 -14.88 -0.02 2.91
CA ALA A 208 -15.47 1.20 2.35
C ALA A 208 -16.63 0.88 1.40
N VAL A 209 -17.81 0.57 1.97
CA VAL A 209 -19.07 0.27 1.25
C VAL A 209 -19.39 1.24 0.11
N PHE A 210 -19.02 2.52 0.24
CA PHE A 210 -19.31 3.53 -0.78
C PHE A 210 -18.64 3.23 -2.13
N LEU A 211 -17.55 2.45 -2.19
CA LEU A 211 -16.82 2.12 -3.40
C LEU A 211 -17.61 1.24 -4.38
N TRP A 212 -18.40 0.31 -3.85
CA TRP A 212 -19.21 -0.63 -4.65
C TRP A 212 -20.72 -0.33 -4.54
N SER A 213 -21.08 0.78 -3.90
CA SER A 213 -22.42 1.37 -3.93
C SER A 213 -22.39 2.70 -4.68
N THR A 214 -22.30 3.83 -3.98
CA THR A 214 -22.45 5.18 -4.56
C THR A 214 -21.35 5.59 -5.54
N GLU A 215 -20.16 4.99 -5.47
CA GLU A 215 -19.01 5.34 -6.33
C GLU A 215 -18.70 4.29 -7.39
N LEU A 216 -19.50 3.23 -7.54
CA LEU A 216 -19.18 2.10 -8.40
C LEU A 216 -18.86 2.52 -9.85
N GLU A 217 -19.75 3.32 -10.46
CA GLU A 217 -19.56 3.83 -11.82
C GLU A 217 -18.32 4.74 -11.95
N ASN A 218 -18.05 5.57 -10.95
CA ASN A 218 -16.89 6.46 -10.92
C ASN A 218 -15.59 5.66 -10.88
N VAL A 219 -15.53 4.61 -10.06
CA VAL A 219 -14.34 3.75 -9.95
C VAL A 219 -14.19 2.87 -11.18
N ALA A 220 -15.28 2.34 -11.74
CA ALA A 220 -15.24 1.56 -12.96
C ALA A 220 -14.71 2.38 -14.15
N THR A 221 -15.24 3.60 -14.33
CA THR A 221 -14.76 4.53 -15.36
C THR A 221 -13.27 4.84 -15.17
N LEU A 222 -12.82 5.00 -13.92
CA LEU A 222 -11.41 5.23 -13.62
C LEU A 222 -10.54 4.00 -13.94
N CYS A 223 -11.02 2.79 -13.66
CA CYS A 223 -10.35 1.54 -14.06
C CYS A 223 -10.20 1.45 -15.58
N PHE A 224 -11.23 1.84 -16.34
CA PHE A 224 -11.15 1.86 -17.81
C PHE A 224 -10.04 2.79 -18.30
N ARG A 225 -9.95 4.02 -17.77
CA ARG A 225 -8.85 4.94 -18.09
C ARG A 225 -7.49 4.39 -17.64
N ALA A 226 -7.46 3.73 -16.50
CA ALA A 226 -6.22 3.16 -15.95
C ALA A 226 -5.70 1.98 -16.77
N PHE A 227 -6.52 1.30 -17.57
CA PHE A 227 -6.05 0.30 -18.53
C PHE A 227 -5.30 0.92 -19.72
N GLU A 228 -5.59 2.17 -20.11
CA GLU A 228 -4.97 2.80 -21.27
C GLU A 228 -3.44 2.92 -21.11
N GLY A 229 -2.69 2.29 -22.02
CA GLY A 229 -1.23 2.30 -22.02
C GLY A 229 -0.58 1.47 -20.90
N SER A 230 -1.36 0.68 -20.18
CA SER A 230 -0.87 -0.16 -19.08
C SER A 230 -0.24 -1.46 -19.59
N ASN A 231 0.80 -1.93 -18.91
CA ASN A 231 1.38 -3.24 -19.15
C ASN A 231 0.53 -4.38 -18.55
N TYR A 232 0.96 -5.63 -18.73
CA TYR A 232 0.23 -6.81 -18.24
C TYR A 232 -0.07 -6.77 -16.74
N ASP A 233 0.94 -6.51 -15.90
CA ASP A 233 0.80 -6.56 -14.44
C ASP A 233 -0.20 -5.52 -13.92
N VAL A 234 -0.14 -4.30 -14.47
CA VAL A 234 -1.08 -3.22 -14.12
C VAL A 234 -2.49 -3.59 -14.54
N ARG A 235 -2.68 -4.15 -15.74
CA ARG A 235 -4.01 -4.60 -16.20
C ARG A 235 -4.57 -5.67 -15.27
N VAL A 236 -3.80 -6.69 -14.92
CA VAL A 236 -4.25 -7.73 -13.97
C VAL A 236 -4.66 -7.12 -12.61
N GLY A 237 -3.86 -6.19 -12.09
CA GLY A 237 -4.16 -5.50 -10.83
C GLY A 237 -5.46 -4.70 -10.88
N ILE A 238 -5.68 -3.92 -11.95
CA ILE A 238 -6.89 -3.11 -12.14
C ILE A 238 -8.11 -4.00 -12.42
N SER A 239 -7.96 -5.07 -13.21
CA SER A 239 -9.04 -6.02 -13.49
C SER A 239 -9.49 -6.74 -12.22
N LYS A 240 -8.55 -7.11 -11.34
CA LYS A 240 -8.86 -7.67 -10.03
C LYS A 240 -9.64 -6.68 -9.15
N LEU A 241 -9.24 -5.41 -9.13
CA LEU A 241 -9.97 -4.36 -8.42
C LEU A 241 -11.40 -4.22 -8.96
N LEU A 242 -11.55 -4.02 -10.27
CA LEU A 242 -12.85 -3.82 -10.91
C LEU A 242 -13.76 -5.03 -10.71
N GLY A 243 -13.26 -6.25 -10.94
CA GLY A 243 -14.03 -7.48 -10.74
C GLY A 243 -14.47 -7.66 -9.29
N THR A 244 -13.60 -7.34 -8.33
CA THR A 244 -13.97 -7.40 -6.91
C THR A 244 -15.06 -6.40 -6.56
N LEU A 245 -15.00 -5.17 -7.09
CA LEU A 245 -16.02 -4.15 -6.84
C LEU A 245 -17.38 -4.54 -7.43
N LEU A 246 -17.40 -5.07 -8.66
CA LEU A 246 -18.61 -5.53 -9.32
C LEU A 246 -19.21 -6.75 -8.60
N ALA A 247 -18.36 -7.69 -8.17
CA ALA A 247 -18.81 -8.81 -7.35
C ALA A 247 -19.39 -8.33 -6.01
N SER A 248 -18.73 -7.41 -5.31
CA SER A 248 -19.25 -6.81 -4.06
C SER A 248 -20.56 -6.03 -4.27
N ALA A 249 -20.77 -5.46 -5.46
CA ALA A 249 -22.00 -4.74 -5.81
C ALA A 249 -23.20 -5.69 -6.04
N LEU A 250 -22.94 -6.90 -6.56
CA LEU A 250 -23.95 -7.96 -6.76
C LEU A 250 -24.22 -8.74 -5.47
N GLU A 251 -23.14 -9.12 -4.77
CA GLU A 251 -23.15 -9.93 -3.55
C GLU A 251 -22.42 -9.20 -2.41
N PRO A 252 -23.07 -8.21 -1.76
CA PRO A 252 -22.48 -7.48 -0.65
C PRO A 252 -22.10 -8.41 0.51
N ARG A 253 -20.82 -8.41 0.90
CA ARG A 253 -20.33 -9.13 2.09
C ARG A 253 -20.73 -8.44 3.40
N GLN A 254 -21.11 -7.17 3.35
CA GLN A 254 -21.55 -6.38 4.49
C GLN A 254 -22.98 -5.91 4.27
N ALA A 255 -23.80 -5.97 5.32
CA ALA A 255 -25.18 -5.50 5.26
C ALA A 255 -25.20 -3.99 4.98
N ILE A 256 -25.75 -3.61 3.83
CA ILE A 256 -26.05 -2.21 3.53
C ILE A 256 -27.33 -1.88 4.31
N ALA A 257 -27.29 -0.87 5.19
CA ALA A 257 -28.51 -0.37 5.83
C ALA A 257 -29.56 -0.05 4.74
N PRO A 258 -30.79 -0.56 4.83
CA PRO A 258 -31.80 -0.35 3.81
C PRO A 258 -32.11 1.13 3.72
N ARG A 259 -31.62 1.79 2.66
CA ARG A 259 -32.01 3.15 2.32
C ARG A 259 -33.18 3.07 1.35
N PRO A 260 -34.27 3.82 1.55
CA PRO A 260 -35.35 3.89 0.58
C PRO A 260 -34.79 4.36 -0.77
N GLY A 261 -34.98 3.53 -1.81
CA GLY A 261 -34.43 3.75 -3.16
C GLY A 261 -33.08 3.08 -3.46
N SER A 262 -32.43 2.43 -2.49
CA SER A 262 -31.20 1.67 -2.73
C SER A 262 -31.52 0.29 -3.28
N LYS A 263 -31.69 0.18 -4.60
CA LYS A 263 -31.73 -1.13 -5.28
C LYS A 263 -30.34 -1.75 -5.24
N ARG A 264 -30.28 -3.06 -5.02
CA ARG A 264 -29.05 -3.83 -5.31
C ARG A 264 -28.81 -3.76 -6.80
N ASN A 265 -27.54 -3.63 -7.21
CA ASN A 265 -27.22 -3.66 -8.63
C ASN A 265 -27.61 -5.02 -9.19
N SER A 266 -28.27 -5.06 -10.34
CA SER A 266 -28.57 -6.31 -11.02
C SER A 266 -27.37 -6.79 -11.83
N LEU A 267 -27.37 -8.06 -12.21
CA LEU A 267 -26.33 -8.60 -13.10
C LEU A 267 -26.32 -7.85 -14.44
N GLU A 268 -27.50 -7.49 -14.95
CA GLU A 268 -27.67 -6.72 -16.19
C GLU A 268 -27.00 -5.34 -16.08
N GLU A 269 -27.22 -4.61 -14.99
CA GLU A 269 -26.62 -3.27 -14.76
C GLU A 269 -25.08 -3.36 -14.70
N VAL A 270 -24.54 -4.36 -14.00
CA VAL A 270 -23.10 -4.60 -13.91
C VAL A 270 -22.49 -4.99 -15.27
N MET A 271 -23.18 -5.84 -16.03
CA MET A 271 -22.76 -6.24 -17.37
C MET A 271 -22.87 -5.09 -18.38
N GLU A 272 -23.87 -4.22 -18.25
CA GLU A 272 -24.01 -3.02 -19.06
C GLU A 272 -22.85 -2.04 -18.80
N LEU A 273 -22.44 -1.88 -17.54
CA LEU A 273 -21.27 -1.07 -17.18
C LEU A 273 -19.97 -1.60 -17.84
N LEU A 274 -19.75 -2.92 -17.81
CA LEU A 274 -18.61 -3.55 -18.49
C LEU A 274 -18.69 -3.42 -20.02
N SER A 275 -19.88 -3.64 -20.59
CA SER A 275 -20.14 -3.50 -22.03
C SER A 275 -19.89 -2.07 -22.51
N SER A 276 -20.39 -1.08 -21.76
CA SER A 276 -20.14 0.34 -22.01
C SER A 276 -18.65 0.66 -21.96
N GLY A 277 -17.93 0.17 -20.94
CA GLY A 277 -16.48 0.31 -20.88
C GLY A 277 -15.74 -0.35 -22.04
N PHE A 278 -16.18 -1.53 -22.49
CA PHE A 278 -15.56 -2.27 -23.59
C PHE A 278 -15.74 -1.54 -24.93
N LEU A 279 -16.93 -1.00 -25.16
CA LEU A 279 -17.31 -0.34 -26.40
C LEU A 279 -16.87 1.13 -26.46
N ARG A 280 -16.84 1.84 -25.33
CA ARG A 280 -16.60 3.30 -25.26
C ARG A 280 -15.37 3.71 -24.44
N GLY A 281 -14.77 2.79 -23.68
CA GLY A 281 -13.64 3.09 -22.80
C GLY A 281 -14.01 3.94 -21.58
N GLY A 282 -13.04 4.64 -21.01
CA GLY A 282 -13.22 5.53 -19.86
C GLY A 282 -13.56 6.98 -20.22
N ALA A 283 -13.87 7.25 -21.49
CA ALA A 283 -14.23 8.56 -22.00
C ALA A 283 -15.66 8.91 -21.60
N GLY A 284 -15.84 10.07 -20.96
CA GLY A 284 -17.18 10.60 -20.66
C GLY A 284 -17.98 10.86 -21.95
N PHE A 285 -19.30 10.97 -21.81
CA PHE A 285 -20.27 11.16 -22.90
C PHE A 285 -19.84 12.16 -23.99
N LEU A 286 -19.15 13.25 -23.60
CA LEU A 286 -18.71 14.31 -24.51
C LEU A 286 -17.55 13.93 -25.44
N ARG A 287 -16.67 12.99 -25.07
CA ARG A 287 -15.61 12.49 -25.96
C ARG A 287 -16.10 11.39 -26.90
N ALA A 288 -17.10 10.61 -26.46
CA ALA A 288 -17.66 9.52 -27.25
C ALA A 288 -18.49 10.03 -28.46
N SER A 289 -19.26 11.12 -28.31
CA SER A 289 -20.11 11.63 -29.39
C SER A 289 -19.34 12.14 -30.62
N GLY A 290 -18.16 12.74 -30.44
CA GLY A 290 -17.37 13.28 -31.55
C GLY A 290 -16.69 12.21 -32.42
N ASP A 291 -16.21 11.13 -31.80
CA ASP A 291 -15.52 10.02 -32.49
C ASP A 291 -16.48 8.94 -33.03
N MET A 292 -17.66 8.76 -32.40
CA MET A 292 -18.69 7.87 -32.93
C MET A 292 -19.23 8.35 -34.29
N LEU A 293 -19.37 9.67 -34.46
CA LEU A 293 -19.84 10.27 -35.72
C LEU A 293 -18.83 10.15 -36.88
N LYS A 294 -17.55 9.89 -36.59
CA LYS A 294 -16.48 9.69 -37.58
C LYS A 294 -16.09 8.23 -37.80
N GLY A 295 -16.69 7.29 -37.06
CA GLY A 295 -16.34 5.87 -37.12
C GLY A 295 -14.95 5.54 -36.57
N THR A 296 -14.31 6.46 -35.84
CA THR A 296 -12.90 6.37 -35.41
C THR A 296 -12.70 6.19 -33.92
N SER A 297 -13.73 5.86 -33.13
CA SER A 297 -13.56 5.60 -31.68
C SER A 297 -12.83 4.27 -31.44
N SER A 298 -11.52 4.23 -31.68
CA SER A 298 -10.70 3.07 -31.37
C SER A 298 -10.42 3.05 -29.87
N VAL A 299 -11.35 2.48 -29.09
CA VAL A 299 -11.07 2.10 -27.70
C VAL A 299 -9.79 1.29 -27.69
N SER A 300 -8.81 1.71 -26.87
CA SER A 300 -7.50 1.08 -26.82
C SER A 300 -7.63 -0.43 -26.59
N ARG A 301 -6.78 -1.20 -27.27
CA ARG A 301 -6.67 -2.65 -27.07
C ARG A 301 -6.44 -2.99 -25.60
N ASP A 302 -5.67 -2.18 -24.88
CA ASP A 302 -5.38 -2.42 -23.46
C ASP A 302 -6.64 -2.36 -22.60
N VAL A 303 -7.57 -1.45 -22.92
CA VAL A 303 -8.87 -1.34 -22.23
C VAL A 303 -9.71 -2.58 -22.47
N ARG A 304 -9.83 -3.02 -23.72
CA ARG A 304 -10.59 -4.22 -24.07
C ARG A 304 -10.01 -5.47 -23.40
N VAL A 305 -8.68 -5.61 -23.41
CA VAL A 305 -7.97 -6.71 -22.73
C VAL A 305 -8.22 -6.65 -21.23
N GLY A 306 -8.05 -5.48 -20.60
CA GLY A 306 -8.27 -5.29 -19.17
C GLY A 306 -9.70 -5.63 -18.75
N ILE A 307 -10.70 -5.19 -19.50
CA ILE A 307 -12.11 -5.50 -19.24
C ILE A 307 -12.39 -6.98 -19.41
N THR A 308 -11.84 -7.62 -20.44
CA THR A 308 -11.99 -9.08 -20.62
C THR A 308 -11.39 -9.86 -19.46
N GLN A 309 -10.26 -9.40 -18.90
CA GLN A 309 -9.63 -9.99 -17.71
C GLN A 309 -10.48 -9.85 -16.44
N VAL A 310 -11.44 -8.92 -16.37
CA VAL A 310 -12.36 -8.79 -15.22
C VAL A 310 -13.22 -10.05 -15.06
N ALA A 311 -13.63 -10.67 -16.17
CA ALA A 311 -14.45 -11.87 -16.16
C ALA A 311 -13.67 -13.14 -15.74
N HIS A 312 -12.35 -13.07 -15.72
CA HIS A 312 -11.46 -14.13 -15.24
C HIS A 312 -10.51 -13.56 -14.18
N PRO A 313 -11.00 -13.20 -12.99
CA PRO A 313 -10.11 -12.82 -11.90
C PRO A 313 -9.17 -14.01 -11.68
N PRO A 314 -7.83 -13.82 -11.75
CA PRO A 314 -6.91 -14.92 -11.49
C PRO A 314 -7.26 -15.44 -10.10
N THR A 315 -7.74 -16.68 -10.05
CA THR A 315 -7.84 -17.47 -8.83
C THR A 315 -6.52 -17.31 -8.12
N VAL A 316 -6.58 -16.71 -6.93
CA VAL A 316 -5.42 -16.54 -6.06
C VAL A 316 -4.87 -17.94 -5.81
N LEU A 317 -3.75 -18.29 -6.46
CA LEU A 317 -2.91 -19.35 -5.95
C LEU A 317 -2.44 -18.87 -4.57
N PRO A 318 -2.69 -19.62 -3.50
CA PRO A 318 -2.16 -19.29 -2.19
C PRO A 318 -0.63 -19.35 -2.27
N LEU A 319 0.02 -18.25 -1.91
CA LEU A 319 1.43 -18.22 -1.49
C LEU A 319 1.47 -18.05 0.02
#